data_AF-A0A924XTX9-F1
#
_entry.id   AF-A0A924XTX9-F1
#
_cell.length_a   1.000
_cell.length_b   1.000
_cell.length_c   1.000
_cell.angle_alpha   90.00
_cell.angle_beta   90.00
_cell.angle_gamma   90.00
#
_symmetry.space_group_name_H-M   'P 1'
#
loop_
_entity.id
_entity.type
_entity.pdbx_description
1 polymer ?
#
loop_
_entity_poly.entity_id
_entity_poly.type
_entity_poly.pdbx_seq_one_letter_code
_entity_poly.pdbx_strand_id
1 'polypeptide(L)'
;MRNGVGAALCAILLTGPAQAKLTELTILSQEPFADGASFGAAGPYVRIRALARGELDPRDPANAGIALLDQAPRDARGMVAYDTDVFILRPADPARGNGVLLYDVTNRGNKPLLGWLNDAKEPSYGNVNDPRTLADAGNAFTLRRGDTMVWSGWQPEVTGANSTLGIRLPVAASVVASIRHEFQSGTRGTDPMQRVRLPYPVAHTDSARLTVRARADDPVAMQRFGWVDNRTIQLLPFGAAPVPRHIYDLTYEAGRPTVNGIGFAATRDLVSHLRTQPGVTHTLAVGISLSGRFLRHFLELGMNRDEGGRRVFDGVLPHIAGAGKVFGNEAFAMPFRTATQHEDRSYPENWPPYGYGSPGLLRGDATDPLVIESNTATEYWQKGASLVHTDAAGADAALPPGVRMNLVAGLQHGGHASTPGTPGNCAAP
;
A
#
# COMPACT_ATOMS: atom_id res chain seq x y z
N MET A 1 37.25 29.90 -21.56
CA MET A 1 37.34 28.42 -21.45
C MET A 1 36.82 28.06 -20.06
N ARG A 2 35.71 27.33 -19.97
CA ARG A 2 35.01 26.99 -18.72
C ARG A 2 35.66 25.74 -18.11
N ASN A 3 36.14 25.83 -16.88
CA ASN A 3 36.60 24.67 -16.11
C ASN A 3 35.40 24.04 -15.38
N GLY A 4 34.99 22.85 -15.83
CA GLY A 4 34.03 22.00 -15.11
C GLY A 4 34.77 21.05 -14.18
N VAL A 5 34.48 21.14 -12.89
CA VAL A 5 34.90 20.16 -11.88
C VAL A 5 33.84 19.05 -11.86
N GLY A 6 34.19 17.87 -12.38
CA GLY A 6 33.35 16.68 -12.30
C GLY A 6 33.46 16.03 -10.91
N ALA A 7 32.34 15.90 -10.20
CA ALA A 7 32.24 15.13 -8.99
C ALA A 7 32.25 13.62 -9.33
N ALA A 8 33.23 12.89 -8.83
CA ALA A 8 33.33 11.45 -8.98
C ALA A 8 32.40 10.74 -7.97
N LEU A 9 31.40 10.02 -8.48
CA LEU A 9 30.59 9.08 -7.70
C LEU A 9 31.44 7.85 -7.37
N CYS A 10 31.79 7.65 -6.09
CA CYS A 10 32.38 6.39 -5.62
C CYS A 10 31.26 5.42 -5.24
N ALA A 11 31.04 4.41 -6.07
CA ALA A 11 30.30 3.20 -5.69
C ALA A 11 31.28 2.25 -4.97
N ILE A 12 31.04 1.97 -3.69
CA ILE A 12 31.81 0.99 -2.92
C ILE A 12 31.09 -0.36 -3.06
N LEU A 13 31.73 -1.33 -3.73
CA LEU A 13 31.27 -2.72 -3.80
C LEU A 13 31.99 -3.55 -2.73
N LEU A 14 31.25 -4.03 -1.73
CA LEU A 14 31.72 -5.04 -0.77
C LEU A 14 31.08 -6.39 -1.13
N THR A 15 31.91 -7.38 -1.49
CA THR A 15 31.49 -8.75 -1.76
C THR A 15 31.39 -9.55 -0.46
N GLY A 16 30.22 -9.50 0.18
CA GLY A 16 29.81 -10.44 1.23
C GLY A 16 28.98 -11.62 0.66
N PRO A 17 28.79 -12.72 1.41
CA PRO A 17 27.83 -13.75 1.03
C PRO A 17 26.45 -13.08 0.84
N ALA A 18 25.75 -13.44 -0.24
CA ALA A 18 24.54 -12.78 -0.70
C ALA A 18 23.48 -12.68 0.42
N GLN A 19 23.48 -11.54 1.13
CA GLN A 19 22.44 -11.12 2.07
C GLN A 19 21.42 -10.34 1.25
N ALA A 20 20.41 -11.04 0.79
CA ALA A 20 19.43 -10.56 -0.16
C ALA A 20 18.33 -9.74 0.52
N LYS A 21 18.57 -8.45 0.81
CA LYS A 21 17.54 -7.58 1.40
C LYS A 21 17.35 -6.32 0.58
N LEU A 22 18.35 -5.46 0.58
CA LEU A 22 18.41 -4.25 -0.22
C LEU A 22 19.85 -4.15 -0.74
N THR A 23 20.03 -4.11 -2.05
CA THR A 23 21.36 -4.09 -2.66
C THR A 23 21.84 -2.68 -2.95
N GLU A 24 20.91 -1.73 -3.16
CA GLU A 24 21.24 -0.35 -3.46
C GLU A 24 20.13 0.63 -3.02
N LEU A 25 20.53 1.82 -2.56
CA LEU A 25 19.65 2.98 -2.40
C LEU A 25 20.26 4.18 -3.13
N THR A 26 19.81 4.43 -4.36
CA THR A 26 20.31 5.53 -5.19
C THR A 26 19.55 6.82 -4.89
N ILE A 27 20.23 7.87 -4.42
CA ILE A 27 19.64 9.21 -4.29
C ILE A 27 19.50 9.83 -5.69
N LEU A 28 18.27 10.17 -6.07
CA LEU A 28 17.95 10.80 -7.35
C LEU A 28 17.95 12.33 -7.24
N SER A 29 17.40 12.86 -6.16
CA SER A 29 17.50 14.29 -5.82
C SER A 29 17.46 14.52 -4.32
N GLN A 30 18.10 15.61 -3.89
CA GLN A 30 18.03 16.13 -2.53
C GLN A 30 17.86 17.65 -2.60
N GLU A 31 16.76 18.15 -2.05
CA GLU A 31 16.36 19.55 -2.14
C GLU A 31 15.95 20.08 -0.75
N PRO A 32 16.19 21.36 -0.41
CA PRO A 32 15.59 21.97 0.77
C PRO A 32 14.06 21.86 0.72
N PHE A 33 13.44 21.50 1.83
CA PHE A 33 11.98 21.58 1.97
C PHE A 33 11.57 23.00 2.34
N ALA A 34 10.47 23.49 1.75
CA ALA A 34 9.85 24.76 2.10
C ALA A 34 10.85 25.94 2.11
N ASP A 35 11.67 26.03 1.05
CA ASP A 35 12.72 27.04 0.88
C ASP A 35 13.71 27.15 2.06
N GLY A 36 13.95 26.03 2.77
CA GLY A 36 14.86 25.99 3.91
C GLY A 36 14.25 26.52 5.21
N ALA A 37 12.92 26.63 5.29
CA ALA A 37 12.24 26.98 6.53
C ALA A 37 12.58 26.00 7.66
N SER A 38 12.70 26.54 8.89
CA SER A 38 13.05 25.77 10.08
C SER A 38 11.82 25.35 10.89
N PHE A 39 11.85 24.13 11.44
CA PHE A 39 10.74 23.56 12.22
C PHE A 39 11.18 23.29 13.65
N GLY A 40 11.09 24.30 14.51
CA GLY A 40 11.50 24.19 15.92
C GLY A 40 12.97 23.78 16.07
N ALA A 41 13.27 22.93 17.06
CA ALA A 41 14.63 22.47 17.34
C ALA A 41 15.22 21.57 16.25
N ALA A 42 14.37 20.91 15.45
CA ALA A 42 14.80 20.05 14.35
C ALA A 42 15.48 20.84 13.20
N GLY A 43 15.23 22.16 13.12
CA GLY A 43 15.79 23.00 12.07
C GLY A 43 15.16 22.77 10.70
N PRO A 44 15.86 23.12 9.60
CA PRO A 44 15.35 22.92 8.25
C PRO A 44 15.33 21.44 7.86
N TYR A 45 14.47 21.10 6.90
CA TYR A 45 14.34 19.74 6.38
C TYR A 45 14.83 19.65 4.94
N VAL A 46 15.24 18.45 4.55
CA VAL A 46 15.53 18.10 3.15
C VAL A 46 14.54 17.06 2.65
N ARG A 47 14.15 17.23 1.40
CA ARG A 47 13.38 16.29 0.60
C ARG A 47 14.34 15.42 -0.20
N ILE A 48 14.21 14.11 -0.11
CA ILE A 48 15.05 13.17 -0.85
C ILE A 48 14.15 12.27 -1.68
N ARG A 49 14.39 12.24 -2.99
CA ARG A 49 13.83 11.23 -3.89
C ARG A 49 14.90 10.19 -4.15
N ALA A 50 14.56 8.92 -4.02
CA ALA A 50 15.50 7.82 -4.19
C ALA A 50 14.86 6.62 -4.90
N LEU A 51 15.71 5.72 -5.40
CA LEU A 51 15.33 4.42 -5.91
C LEU A 51 16.01 3.35 -5.05
N ALA A 52 15.21 2.45 -4.49
CA ALA A 52 15.69 1.31 -3.72
C ALA A 52 15.66 0.06 -4.62
N ARG A 53 16.80 -0.62 -4.76
CA ARG A 53 16.92 -1.90 -5.47
C ARG A 53 17.16 -3.01 -4.46
N GLY A 54 16.48 -4.13 -4.64
CA GLY A 54 16.63 -5.30 -3.80
C GLY A 54 16.53 -6.59 -4.59
N GLU A 55 16.90 -7.67 -3.91
CA GLU A 55 16.96 -9.02 -4.45
C GLU A 55 16.45 -9.96 -3.36
N LEU A 56 15.68 -10.98 -3.73
CA LEU A 56 15.12 -11.98 -2.83
C LEU A 56 15.57 -13.38 -3.25
N ASP A 57 16.02 -14.21 -2.31
CA ASP A 57 16.23 -15.64 -2.56
C ASP A 57 14.90 -16.38 -2.38
N PRO A 58 14.34 -17.03 -3.43
CA PRO A 58 13.11 -17.81 -3.31
C PRO A 58 13.20 -18.99 -2.33
N ARG A 59 14.41 -19.38 -1.91
CA ARG A 59 14.66 -20.48 -0.96
C ARG A 59 14.82 -19.99 0.47
N ASP A 60 14.91 -18.67 0.70
CA ASP A 60 15.00 -18.15 2.06
C ASP A 60 13.65 -18.36 2.78
N PRO A 61 13.62 -18.97 3.98
CA PRO A 61 12.40 -19.14 4.76
C PRO A 61 11.63 -17.83 5.02
N ALA A 62 12.30 -16.68 5.07
CA ALA A 62 11.66 -15.37 5.21
C ALA A 62 10.88 -14.93 3.97
N ASN A 63 11.15 -15.54 2.81
CA ASN A 63 10.50 -15.24 1.53
C ASN A 63 9.54 -16.35 1.07
N ALA A 64 9.52 -17.50 1.75
CA ALA A 64 8.72 -18.67 1.36
C ALA A 64 7.20 -18.42 1.28
N GLY A 65 6.69 -17.42 2.00
CA GLY A 65 5.28 -17.05 1.96
C GLY A 65 4.88 -16.19 0.75
N ILE A 66 5.82 -15.75 -0.09
CA ILE A 66 5.55 -14.84 -1.21
C ILE A 66 5.01 -15.64 -2.41
N ALA A 67 3.74 -15.42 -2.76
CA ALA A 67 3.09 -16.11 -3.87
C ALA A 67 3.80 -15.82 -5.20
N LEU A 68 4.05 -16.88 -5.98
CA LEU A 68 4.70 -16.86 -7.30
C LEU A 68 6.19 -16.47 -7.31
N LEU A 69 6.83 -16.32 -6.14
CA LEU A 69 8.25 -15.95 -6.10
C LEU A 69 9.15 -16.99 -6.76
N ASP A 70 8.82 -18.27 -6.57
CA ASP A 70 9.51 -19.40 -7.17
C ASP A 70 9.35 -19.46 -8.70
N GLN A 71 8.30 -18.85 -9.23
CA GLN A 71 7.98 -18.76 -10.66
C GLN A 71 8.44 -17.43 -11.30
N ALA A 72 9.04 -16.54 -10.52
CA ALA A 72 9.60 -15.29 -10.99
C ALA A 72 10.88 -15.53 -11.84
N PRO A 73 11.18 -14.66 -12.81
CA PRO A 73 12.49 -14.61 -13.44
C PRO A 73 13.60 -14.42 -12.41
N ARG A 74 14.69 -15.17 -12.56
CA ARG A 74 15.84 -15.16 -11.66
C ARG A 74 17.10 -14.74 -12.41
N ASP A 75 18.00 -14.06 -11.72
CA ASP A 75 19.32 -13.74 -12.26
C ASP A 75 20.28 -14.95 -12.24
N ALA A 76 21.53 -14.75 -12.67
CA ALA A 76 22.55 -15.81 -12.69
C ALA A 76 22.91 -16.37 -11.30
N ARG A 77 22.57 -15.67 -10.21
CA ARG A 77 22.75 -16.11 -8.83
C ARG A 77 21.52 -16.84 -8.28
N GLY A 78 20.42 -16.87 -9.03
CA GLY A 78 19.15 -17.45 -8.61
C GLY A 78 18.25 -16.49 -7.83
N MET A 79 18.55 -15.19 -7.86
CA MET A 79 17.88 -14.14 -7.09
C MET A 79 16.76 -13.48 -7.91
N VAL A 80 15.71 -13.03 -7.23
CA VAL A 80 14.60 -12.28 -7.84
C VAL A 80 14.72 -10.81 -7.50
N ALA A 81 14.97 -9.97 -8.50
CA ALA A 81 15.18 -8.54 -8.31
C ALA A 81 13.86 -7.73 -8.29
N TYR A 82 13.87 -6.59 -7.59
CA TYR A 82 12.83 -5.58 -7.61
C TYR A 82 13.41 -4.17 -7.45
N ASP A 83 12.65 -3.17 -7.89
CA ASP A 83 12.97 -1.76 -7.67
C ASP A 83 11.75 -1.00 -7.13
N THR A 84 11.91 -0.18 -6.10
CA THR A 84 10.83 0.65 -5.55
C THR A 84 11.22 2.12 -5.43
N ASP A 85 10.29 3.01 -5.80
CA ASP A 85 10.46 4.44 -5.60
C ASP A 85 10.41 4.77 -4.10
N VAL A 86 11.31 5.62 -3.63
CA VAL A 86 11.42 6.04 -2.23
C VAL A 86 11.36 7.55 -2.13
N PHE A 87 10.65 8.05 -1.13
CA PHE A 87 10.64 9.45 -0.75
C PHE A 87 10.97 9.58 0.74
N ILE A 88 11.86 10.51 1.09
CA ILE A 88 12.26 10.76 2.48
C ILE A 88 12.15 12.27 2.75
N LEU A 89 11.59 12.62 3.91
CA LEU A 89 11.61 13.96 4.47
C LEU A 89 12.28 13.87 5.84
N ARG A 90 13.46 14.48 6.00
CA ARG A 90 14.24 14.41 7.25
C ARG A 90 14.90 15.74 7.59
N PRO A 91 15.29 15.98 8.87
CA PRO A 91 16.12 17.12 9.23
C PRO A 91 17.37 17.21 8.34
N ALA A 92 17.67 18.43 7.88
CA ALA A 92 18.83 18.71 7.04
C ALA A 92 20.14 18.39 7.78
N ASP A 93 20.18 18.69 9.08
CA ASP A 93 21.16 18.20 10.03
C ASP A 93 20.62 16.92 10.70
N PRO A 94 21.06 15.72 10.31
CA PRO A 94 20.56 14.48 10.88
C PRO A 94 20.80 14.35 12.40
N ALA A 95 21.75 15.09 12.97
CA ALA A 95 21.98 15.10 14.42
C ALA A 95 20.85 15.78 15.21
N ARG A 96 19.98 16.54 14.53
CA ARG A 96 18.77 17.18 15.10
C ARG A 96 17.51 16.33 14.95
N GLY A 97 17.62 15.14 14.36
CA GLY A 97 16.55 14.15 14.36
C GLY A 97 16.30 13.59 15.76
N ASN A 98 15.09 13.14 16.00
CA ASN A 98 14.68 12.63 17.32
C ASN A 98 14.85 11.12 17.51
N GLY A 99 15.47 10.43 16.56
CA GLY A 99 15.59 8.97 16.60
C GLY A 99 14.47 8.21 15.88
N VAL A 100 13.36 8.86 15.52
CA VAL A 100 12.17 8.19 14.99
C VAL A 100 12.15 8.25 13.46
N LEU A 101 12.16 7.06 12.85
CA LEU A 101 11.74 6.87 11.46
C LEU A 101 10.24 6.56 11.45
N LEU A 102 9.46 7.43 10.82
CA LEU A 102 8.01 7.27 10.63
C LEU A 102 7.74 6.86 9.18
N TYR A 103 7.45 5.57 8.98
CA TYR A 103 7.12 5.01 7.68
C TYR A 103 5.62 5.11 7.42
N ASP A 104 5.23 5.85 6.38
CA ASP A 104 3.84 5.91 5.92
C ASP A 104 3.68 4.99 4.70
N VAL A 105 2.90 3.94 4.91
CA VAL A 105 2.56 3.00 3.85
C VAL A 105 1.68 3.73 2.83
N THR A 106 2.19 3.86 1.61
CA THR A 106 1.47 4.59 0.56
C THR A 106 0.12 3.96 0.22
N ASN A 107 -0.88 4.80 -0.09
CA ASN A 107 -2.21 4.36 -0.51
C ASN A 107 -2.36 4.60 -2.01
N ARG A 108 -2.24 3.54 -2.83
CA ARG A 108 -2.15 3.64 -4.31
C ARG A 108 -1.02 4.57 -4.75
N GLY A 109 0.12 4.48 -4.05
CA GLY A 109 1.29 5.33 -4.26
C GLY A 109 1.19 6.74 -3.67
N ASN A 110 0.04 7.12 -3.12
CA ASN A 110 -0.14 8.43 -2.50
C ASN A 110 0.40 8.49 -1.05
N LYS A 111 0.74 9.70 -0.58
CA LYS A 111 1.32 9.99 0.74
C LYS A 111 0.30 10.67 1.67
N PRO A 112 -0.55 9.91 2.38
CA PRO A 112 -1.61 10.51 3.19
C PRO A 112 -1.11 11.19 4.48
N LEU A 113 0.04 10.79 5.03
CA LEU A 113 0.45 11.18 6.39
C LEU A 113 0.50 12.70 6.63
N LEU A 114 0.93 13.51 5.66
CA LEU A 114 0.99 14.96 5.83
C LEU A 114 -0.41 15.59 5.95
N GLY A 115 -1.38 15.13 5.16
CA GLY A 115 -2.77 15.60 5.28
C GLY A 115 -3.42 15.13 6.58
N TRP A 116 -3.14 13.89 6.99
CA TRP A 116 -3.84 13.26 8.13
C TRP A 116 -3.25 13.58 9.50
N LEU A 117 -1.93 13.72 9.61
CA LEU A 117 -1.27 13.95 10.91
C LEU A 117 -0.78 15.39 11.07
N ASN A 118 -0.40 16.03 9.97
CA ASN A 118 0.06 17.43 9.99
C ASN A 118 -1.03 18.42 9.56
N ASP A 119 -2.27 18.03 9.28
CA ASP A 119 -3.33 18.94 8.79
C ASP A 119 -2.90 19.81 7.59
N ALA A 120 -2.06 19.29 6.69
CA ALA A 120 -1.70 20.00 5.46
C ALA A 120 -2.98 20.22 4.62
N LYS A 121 -3.29 21.49 4.30
CA LYS A 121 -4.53 21.87 3.60
C LYS A 121 -4.41 21.66 2.08
N GLU A 122 -5.50 21.14 1.51
CA GLU A 122 -5.56 20.57 0.16
C GLU A 122 -6.49 21.34 -0.78
N PRO A 123 -6.24 21.29 -2.10
CA PRO A 123 -7.29 21.54 -3.11
C PRO A 123 -8.18 20.30 -3.36
N SER A 124 -7.73 19.07 -3.11
CA SER A 124 -8.54 17.86 -3.39
C SER A 124 -7.99 16.58 -2.73
N TYR A 125 -8.69 16.09 -1.69
CA TYR A 125 -8.54 14.75 -1.10
C TYR A 125 -7.12 14.30 -0.68
N GLY A 126 -6.42 15.12 0.11
CA GLY A 126 -5.58 14.61 1.21
C GLY A 126 -4.29 13.87 0.85
N ASN A 127 -3.64 14.19 -0.28
CA ASN A 127 -2.39 13.54 -0.66
C ASN A 127 -1.34 14.55 -1.14
N VAL A 128 -0.44 14.90 -0.22
CA VAL A 128 0.74 15.72 -0.53
C VAL A 128 1.85 14.84 -1.07
N ASN A 129 1.75 14.47 -2.35
CA ASN A 129 2.69 13.54 -2.99
C ASN A 129 4.04 14.18 -3.37
N ASP A 130 4.11 15.52 -3.44
CA ASP A 130 5.34 16.26 -3.72
C ASP A 130 5.53 17.49 -2.79
N PRO A 131 5.59 17.32 -1.45
CA PRO A 131 5.55 18.41 -0.46
C PRO A 131 6.67 19.43 -0.60
N ARG A 132 6.42 20.61 -1.17
CA ARG A 132 7.44 21.60 -1.60
C ARG A 132 7.45 22.84 -0.72
N THR A 133 6.31 23.24 -0.21
CA THR A 133 6.05 24.55 0.38
C THR A 133 5.76 24.48 1.87
N LEU A 134 5.72 25.65 2.54
CA LEU A 134 5.25 25.72 3.93
C LEU A 134 3.80 25.25 4.10
N ALA A 135 2.94 25.43 3.10
CA ALA A 135 1.56 24.96 3.16
C ALA A 135 1.47 23.43 3.21
N ASP A 136 2.38 22.76 2.48
CA ASP A 136 2.51 21.30 2.46
C ASP A 136 2.96 20.71 3.81
N ALA A 137 3.56 21.54 4.68
CA ALA A 137 3.90 21.14 6.04
C ALA A 137 2.68 21.11 6.96
N GLY A 138 1.60 21.81 6.61
CA GLY A 138 0.43 22.00 7.46
C GLY A 138 0.79 22.63 8.81
N ASN A 139 0.24 22.05 9.87
CA ASN A 139 0.61 22.32 11.25
C ASN A 139 2.03 21.86 11.60
N ALA A 140 2.76 21.12 10.76
CA ALA A 140 4.14 20.68 10.95
C ALA A 140 4.44 19.89 12.25
N PHE A 141 3.46 19.16 12.79
CA PHE A 141 3.61 18.40 14.04
C PHE A 141 4.81 17.42 14.01
N THR A 142 4.87 16.55 13.01
CA THR A 142 5.97 15.57 12.84
C THR A 142 7.32 16.25 12.62
N LEU A 143 7.34 17.34 11.83
CA LEU A 143 8.58 18.06 11.52
C LEU A 143 9.17 18.76 12.74
N ARG A 144 8.33 19.41 13.55
CA ARG A 144 8.78 20.03 14.82
C ARG A 144 9.29 19.02 15.82
N ARG A 145 8.81 17.77 15.75
CA ARG A 145 9.27 16.68 16.62
C ARG A 145 10.66 16.15 16.21
N GLY A 146 11.11 16.40 14.98
CA GLY A 146 12.37 15.88 14.46
C GLY A 146 12.27 14.52 13.77
N ASP A 147 11.07 14.12 13.34
CA ASP A 147 10.83 12.81 12.72
C ASP A 147 11.50 12.70 11.34
N THR A 148 12.08 11.55 11.03
CA THR A 148 12.42 11.18 9.65
C THR A 148 11.24 10.44 9.04
N MET A 149 10.55 11.07 8.08
CA MET A 149 9.41 10.46 7.41
C MET A 149 9.84 9.75 6.14
N VAL A 150 9.34 8.53 5.91
CA VAL A 150 9.74 7.68 4.79
C VAL A 150 8.50 7.08 4.12
N TRP A 151 8.51 7.03 2.79
CA TRP A 151 7.52 6.37 1.97
C TRP A 151 8.21 5.53 0.91
N SER A 152 7.65 4.38 0.55
CA SER A 152 8.01 3.69 -0.69
C SER A 152 6.81 3.11 -1.42
N GLY A 153 7.03 2.78 -2.70
CA GLY A 153 6.09 1.98 -3.47
C GLY A 153 6.05 0.54 -2.96
N TRP A 154 4.86 -0.06 -2.96
CA TRP A 154 4.67 -1.48 -2.64
C TRP A 154 3.64 -2.14 -3.56
N GLN A 155 2.75 -1.34 -4.14
CA GLN A 155 1.62 -1.79 -4.93
C GLN A 155 1.94 -1.76 -6.43
N PRO A 156 1.58 -2.80 -7.21
CA PRO A 156 1.68 -2.77 -8.67
C PRO A 156 0.76 -1.71 -9.29
N GLU A 157 0.97 -1.43 -10.58
CA GLU A 157 0.08 -0.59 -11.41
C GLU A 157 -0.02 0.89 -11.02
N VAL A 158 0.79 1.37 -10.07
CA VAL A 158 0.96 2.80 -9.82
C VAL A 158 1.78 3.43 -10.95
N THR A 159 1.21 4.43 -11.63
CA THR A 159 1.76 5.00 -12.87
C THR A 159 2.76 6.15 -12.65
N GLY A 160 2.99 6.58 -11.40
CA GLY A 160 3.84 7.72 -11.08
C GLY A 160 3.21 9.09 -11.36
N ALA A 161 1.99 9.12 -11.91
CA ALA A 161 1.23 10.35 -12.07
C ALA A 161 1.07 11.06 -10.72
N ASN A 162 1.11 12.40 -10.73
CA ASN A 162 1.07 13.23 -9.51
C ASN A 162 2.12 12.84 -8.44
N SER A 163 3.33 12.44 -8.85
CA SER A 163 4.42 12.02 -7.95
C SER A 163 4.07 10.86 -6.99
N THR A 164 3.16 9.98 -7.40
CA THR A 164 2.89 8.73 -6.68
C THR A 164 4.10 7.78 -6.73
N LEU A 165 4.29 6.96 -5.70
CA LEU A 165 5.39 5.98 -5.64
C LEU A 165 4.94 4.60 -6.09
N GLY A 166 5.64 4.05 -7.07
CA GLY A 166 5.40 2.71 -7.57
C GLY A 166 6.52 1.73 -7.22
N ILE A 167 6.26 0.47 -7.51
CA ILE A 167 7.23 -0.63 -7.45
C ILE A 167 7.27 -1.33 -8.81
N ARG A 168 8.46 -1.71 -9.27
CA ARG A 168 8.65 -2.55 -10.45
C ARG A 168 8.84 -3.99 -9.97
N LEU A 169 7.91 -4.84 -10.40
CA LEU A 169 7.82 -6.23 -9.96
C LEU A 169 8.09 -7.18 -11.13
N PRO A 170 8.74 -8.33 -10.86
CA PRO A 170 8.86 -9.39 -11.83
C PRO A 170 7.49 -9.97 -12.19
N VAL A 171 7.44 -10.58 -13.38
CA VAL A 171 6.24 -11.18 -13.95
C VAL A 171 6.45 -12.68 -14.08
N ALA A 172 5.57 -13.47 -13.47
CA ALA A 172 5.54 -14.93 -13.62
C ALA A 172 4.93 -15.30 -14.98
N ALA A 173 5.74 -15.26 -16.03
CA ALA A 173 5.29 -15.23 -17.42
C ALA A 173 4.51 -16.49 -17.87
N SER A 174 4.76 -17.64 -17.26
CA SER A 174 4.13 -18.92 -17.59
C SER A 174 2.80 -19.17 -16.87
N VAL A 175 2.41 -18.29 -15.94
CA VAL A 175 1.21 -18.48 -15.13
C VAL A 175 -0.01 -17.98 -15.90
N VAL A 176 -1.00 -18.86 -16.03
CA VAL A 176 -2.33 -18.58 -16.59
C VAL A 176 -3.38 -19.11 -15.65
N ALA A 177 -4.42 -18.33 -15.39
CA ALA A 177 -5.58 -18.77 -14.62
C ALA A 177 -6.84 -18.02 -15.03
N SER A 178 -8.00 -18.65 -14.83
CA SER A 178 -9.29 -17.97 -14.92
C SER A 178 -9.45 -17.03 -13.72
N ILE A 179 -9.67 -15.74 -13.98
CA ILE A 179 -9.89 -14.73 -12.93
C ILE A 179 -11.17 -13.93 -13.18
N ARG A 180 -11.66 -13.28 -12.11
CA ARG A 180 -12.83 -12.39 -12.15
C ARG A 180 -12.43 -10.94 -11.92
N HIS A 181 -12.76 -10.08 -12.88
CA HIS A 181 -12.64 -8.64 -12.77
C HIS A 181 -14.04 -8.01 -12.73
N GLU A 182 -14.40 -7.45 -11.57
CA GLU A 182 -15.65 -6.72 -11.39
C GLU A 182 -15.36 -5.22 -11.60
N PHE A 183 -16.23 -4.52 -12.33
CA PHE A 183 -16.12 -3.08 -12.53
C PHE A 183 -17.50 -2.42 -12.60
N GLN A 184 -17.53 -1.10 -12.33
CA GLN A 184 -18.74 -0.31 -12.27
C GLN A 184 -18.46 1.15 -12.63
N SER A 185 -19.37 1.78 -13.37
CA SER A 185 -19.35 3.23 -13.62
C SER A 185 -20.20 3.98 -12.58
N GLY A 186 -19.75 5.16 -12.16
CA GLY A 186 -20.54 6.11 -11.38
C GLY A 186 -20.53 5.93 -9.85
N THR A 187 -19.70 5.04 -9.30
CA THR A 187 -19.50 4.89 -7.84
C THR A 187 -18.14 5.37 -7.35
N ARG A 188 -17.06 5.08 -8.09
CA ARG A 188 -15.67 5.46 -7.72
C ARG A 188 -14.95 6.32 -8.76
N GLY A 189 -15.69 7.23 -9.39
CA GLY A 189 -15.16 8.15 -10.39
C GLY A 189 -16.24 8.64 -11.35
N THR A 190 -15.92 9.70 -12.09
CA THR A 190 -16.82 10.34 -13.07
C THR A 190 -16.53 9.92 -14.52
N ASP A 191 -15.53 9.05 -14.74
CA ASP A 191 -15.13 8.63 -16.08
C ASP A 191 -16.27 7.80 -16.74
N PRO A 192 -16.67 8.12 -17.99
CA PRO A 192 -17.66 7.35 -18.73
C PRO A 192 -17.29 5.87 -18.97
N MET A 193 -16.11 5.39 -18.54
CA MET A 193 -15.67 3.99 -18.58
C MET A 193 -15.89 3.33 -19.95
N GLN A 194 -15.70 4.10 -21.02
CA GLN A 194 -15.88 3.59 -22.38
C GLN A 194 -14.84 2.52 -22.73
N ARG A 195 -13.69 2.52 -22.06
CA ARG A 195 -12.64 1.50 -22.14
C ARG A 195 -12.39 0.96 -20.73
N VAL A 196 -12.49 -0.36 -20.59
CA VAL A 196 -12.22 -1.03 -19.32
C VAL A 196 -10.84 -1.67 -19.42
N ARG A 197 -9.88 -1.09 -18.70
CA ARG A 197 -8.53 -1.62 -18.55
C ARG A 197 -8.56 -2.80 -17.58
N LEU A 198 -8.10 -3.95 -18.04
CA LEU A 198 -7.98 -5.16 -17.23
C LEU A 198 -6.71 -5.11 -16.37
N PRO A 199 -6.75 -5.68 -15.15
CA PRO A 199 -5.59 -5.74 -14.26
C PRO A 199 -4.47 -6.59 -14.85
N TYR A 200 -4.83 -7.68 -15.53
CA TYR A 200 -3.89 -8.62 -16.13
C TYR A 200 -4.19 -8.81 -17.61
N PRO A 201 -3.17 -9.11 -18.44
CA PRO A 201 -3.37 -9.38 -19.84
C PRO A 201 -4.14 -10.68 -20.03
N VAL A 202 -5.04 -10.70 -21.01
CA VAL A 202 -5.71 -11.92 -21.46
C VAL A 202 -4.68 -12.88 -22.07
N ALA A 203 -4.74 -14.15 -21.68
CA ALA A 203 -3.97 -15.23 -22.28
C ALA A 203 -4.73 -15.85 -23.46
N HIS A 204 -6.04 -16.08 -23.29
CA HIS A 204 -6.92 -16.67 -24.29
C HIS A 204 -8.26 -15.92 -24.33
N THR A 205 -8.69 -15.52 -25.53
CA THR A 205 -9.88 -14.67 -25.71
C THR A 205 -11.20 -15.44 -25.69
N ASP A 206 -11.17 -16.73 -25.99
CA ASP A 206 -12.35 -17.51 -26.37
C ASP A 206 -13.19 -17.95 -25.17
N SER A 207 -12.56 -17.98 -23.98
CA SER A 207 -13.20 -18.37 -22.71
C SER A 207 -13.83 -17.20 -21.96
N ALA A 208 -13.63 -15.96 -22.43
CA ALA A 208 -14.03 -14.77 -21.71
C ALA A 208 -15.55 -14.52 -21.75
N ARG A 209 -16.12 -14.20 -20.59
CA ARG A 209 -17.55 -13.97 -20.40
C ARG A 209 -17.76 -12.70 -19.59
N LEU A 210 -18.57 -11.79 -20.12
CA LEU A 210 -18.99 -10.59 -19.40
C LEU A 210 -20.47 -10.72 -19.05
N THR A 211 -20.77 -10.43 -17.79
CA THR A 211 -22.12 -10.41 -17.27
C THR A 211 -22.43 -9.08 -16.62
N VAL A 212 -23.72 -8.75 -16.49
CA VAL A 212 -24.19 -7.53 -15.86
C VAL A 212 -25.38 -7.84 -14.94
N ARG A 213 -25.43 -7.18 -13.79
CA ARG A 213 -26.58 -7.16 -12.87
C ARG A 213 -26.73 -5.78 -12.25
N ALA A 214 -27.92 -5.43 -11.80
CA ALA A 214 -28.15 -4.13 -11.16
C ALA A 214 -27.60 -4.11 -9.72
N ARG A 215 -27.90 -5.13 -8.91
CA ARG A 215 -27.40 -5.33 -7.53
C ARG A 215 -26.75 -6.69 -7.34
N ALA A 216 -26.01 -6.87 -6.25
CA ALA A 216 -25.24 -8.08 -5.97
C ALA A 216 -26.06 -9.38 -6.07
N ASP A 217 -27.31 -9.35 -5.61
CA ASP A 217 -28.20 -10.52 -5.51
C ASP A 217 -29.24 -10.59 -6.65
N ASP A 218 -29.15 -9.70 -7.64
CA ASP A 218 -30.09 -9.65 -8.77
C ASP A 218 -29.77 -10.70 -9.85
N PRO A 219 -30.74 -11.07 -10.71
CA PRO A 219 -30.50 -11.91 -11.86
C PRO A 219 -29.37 -11.39 -12.77
N VAL A 220 -28.54 -12.32 -13.23
CA VAL A 220 -27.37 -12.04 -14.06
C VAL A 220 -27.73 -12.14 -15.54
N ALA A 221 -27.40 -11.12 -16.34
CA ALA A 221 -27.57 -11.12 -17.78
C ALA A 221 -26.22 -11.17 -18.50
N MET A 222 -26.18 -11.80 -19.68
CA MET A 222 -25.00 -11.75 -20.55
C MET A 222 -24.85 -10.36 -21.18
N GLN A 223 -23.64 -9.81 -21.11
CA GLN A 223 -23.30 -8.54 -21.74
C GLN A 223 -22.30 -8.78 -22.88
N ARG A 224 -22.57 -8.20 -24.05
CA ARG A 224 -21.66 -8.28 -25.20
C ARG A 224 -20.53 -7.27 -25.04
N PHE A 225 -19.31 -7.69 -25.38
CA PHE A 225 -18.10 -6.87 -25.38
C PHE A 225 -17.17 -7.27 -26.53
N GLY A 226 -16.20 -6.42 -26.82
CA GLY A 226 -15.11 -6.69 -27.75
C GLY A 226 -13.76 -6.31 -27.17
N TRP A 227 -12.72 -7.02 -27.58
CA TRP A 227 -11.32 -6.74 -27.24
C TRP A 227 -10.82 -5.54 -28.06
N VAL A 228 -10.19 -4.58 -27.39
CA VAL A 228 -9.44 -3.49 -28.04
C VAL A 228 -7.96 -3.86 -28.16
N ASP A 229 -7.42 -4.40 -27.08
CA ASP A 229 -6.07 -4.95 -26.99
C ASP A 229 -6.06 -6.06 -25.93
N ASN A 230 -4.89 -6.63 -25.64
CA ASN A 230 -4.77 -7.73 -24.69
C ASN A 230 -5.03 -7.34 -23.22
N ARG A 231 -5.31 -6.08 -22.91
CA ARG A 231 -5.62 -5.57 -21.57
C ARG A 231 -6.83 -4.64 -21.56
N THR A 232 -7.60 -4.56 -22.64
CA THR A 232 -8.66 -3.56 -22.74
C THR A 232 -9.87 -4.12 -23.47
N ILE A 233 -11.04 -3.96 -22.87
CA ILE A 233 -12.33 -4.29 -23.50
C ILE A 233 -13.21 -3.04 -23.63
N GLN A 234 -14.20 -3.13 -24.50
CA GLN A 234 -15.33 -2.19 -24.59
C GLN A 234 -16.64 -2.95 -24.75
N LEU A 235 -17.74 -2.36 -24.27
CA LEU A 235 -19.07 -2.91 -24.53
C LEU A 235 -19.42 -2.80 -26.01
N LEU A 236 -20.24 -3.75 -26.50
CA LEU A 236 -20.76 -3.73 -27.87
C LEU A 236 -22.19 -3.14 -27.93
N PRO A 237 -22.52 -2.36 -28.98
CA PRO A 237 -21.63 -1.89 -30.05
C PRO A 237 -20.50 -1.01 -29.49
N PHE A 238 -19.33 -1.06 -30.13
CA PHE A 238 -18.13 -0.37 -29.64
C PHE A 238 -18.43 1.11 -29.32
N GLY A 239 -18.07 1.53 -28.10
CA GLY A 239 -18.37 2.87 -27.58
C GLY A 239 -19.61 2.93 -26.67
N ALA A 240 -20.35 1.84 -26.50
CA ALA A 240 -21.42 1.75 -25.51
C ALA A 240 -20.86 1.97 -24.09
N ALA A 241 -21.55 2.80 -23.30
CA ALA A 241 -21.18 3.10 -21.93
C ALA A 241 -21.80 2.09 -20.95
N PRO A 242 -21.09 1.66 -19.90
CA PRO A 242 -21.69 0.90 -18.81
C PRO A 242 -22.84 1.69 -18.18
N VAL A 243 -23.98 1.02 -17.96
CA VAL A 243 -25.08 1.58 -17.18
C VAL A 243 -24.55 1.94 -15.77
N PRO A 244 -24.70 3.20 -15.32
CA PRO A 244 -24.21 3.62 -14.01
C PRO A 244 -24.75 2.72 -12.88
N ARG A 245 -23.88 2.44 -11.91
CA ARG A 245 -24.17 1.61 -10.72
C ARG A 245 -24.58 0.17 -11.01
N HIS A 246 -24.50 -0.31 -12.25
CA HIS A 246 -24.60 -1.74 -12.52
C HIS A 246 -23.25 -2.40 -12.29
N ILE A 247 -23.29 -3.68 -11.91
CA ILE A 247 -22.11 -4.48 -11.63
C ILE A 247 -21.82 -5.31 -12.86
N TYR A 248 -20.64 -5.10 -13.45
CA TYR A 248 -20.15 -5.86 -14.58
C TYR A 248 -19.08 -6.84 -14.09
N ASP A 249 -19.28 -8.13 -14.36
CA ASP A 249 -18.31 -9.18 -14.00
C ASP A 249 -17.74 -9.82 -15.25
N LEU A 250 -16.46 -9.58 -15.50
CA LEU A 250 -15.69 -10.26 -16.53
C LEU A 250 -14.95 -11.45 -15.92
N THR A 251 -15.26 -12.64 -16.40
CA THR A 251 -14.44 -13.85 -16.17
C THR A 251 -13.63 -14.11 -17.43
N TYR A 252 -12.30 -14.26 -17.31
CA TYR A 252 -11.41 -14.51 -18.45
C TYR A 252 -10.14 -15.22 -17.99
N GLU A 253 -9.47 -15.91 -18.93
CA GLU A 253 -8.14 -16.46 -18.68
C GLU A 253 -7.10 -15.36 -18.76
N ALA A 254 -6.60 -14.95 -17.60
CA ALA A 254 -5.51 -14.00 -17.47
C ALA A 254 -4.16 -14.72 -17.45
N GLY A 255 -3.14 -14.09 -18.01
CA GLY A 255 -1.77 -14.57 -17.95
C GLY A 255 -0.81 -13.56 -17.33
N ARG A 256 0.42 -13.99 -17.09
CA ARG A 256 1.53 -13.10 -16.74
C ARG A 256 1.27 -12.20 -15.51
N PRO A 257 0.87 -12.78 -14.35
CA PRO A 257 0.72 -12.01 -13.12
C PRO A 257 2.07 -11.49 -12.62
N THR A 258 2.03 -10.32 -12.00
CA THR A 258 3.14 -9.77 -11.22
C THR A 258 3.25 -10.48 -9.86
N VAL A 259 4.48 -10.60 -9.35
CA VAL A 259 4.76 -11.21 -8.04
C VAL A 259 4.53 -10.17 -6.94
N ASN A 260 3.26 -9.92 -6.61
CA ASN A 260 2.84 -8.79 -5.78
C ASN A 260 3.34 -8.84 -4.33
N GLY A 261 3.54 -10.03 -3.76
CA GLY A 261 4.00 -10.18 -2.37
C GLY A 261 5.38 -9.57 -2.11
N ILE A 262 6.17 -9.32 -3.16
CA ILE A 262 7.44 -8.60 -3.08
C ILE A 262 7.26 -7.18 -2.53
N GLY A 263 6.10 -6.54 -2.70
CA GLY A 263 5.83 -5.23 -2.08
C GLY A 263 5.98 -5.22 -0.55
N PHE A 264 5.63 -6.32 0.11
CA PHE A 264 5.81 -6.48 1.55
C PHE A 264 7.29 -6.67 1.91
N ALA A 265 7.99 -7.54 1.18
CA ALA A 265 9.43 -7.76 1.36
C ALA A 265 10.24 -6.48 1.10
N ALA A 266 9.93 -5.74 0.03
CA ALA A 266 10.55 -4.47 -0.29
C ALA A 266 10.40 -3.43 0.85
N THR A 267 9.23 -3.40 1.50
CA THR A 267 8.99 -2.56 2.68
C THR A 267 9.83 -3.03 3.88
N ARG A 268 9.81 -4.34 4.18
CA ARG A 268 10.62 -4.98 5.24
C ARG A 268 12.10 -4.63 5.07
N ASP A 269 12.62 -4.79 3.86
CA ASP A 269 14.04 -4.67 3.57
C ASP A 269 14.51 -3.22 3.54
N LEU A 270 13.71 -2.30 2.97
CA LEU A 270 13.98 -0.87 3.02
C LEU A 270 14.03 -0.36 4.46
N VAL A 271 13.02 -0.67 5.28
CA VAL A 271 12.97 -0.19 6.66
C VAL A 271 14.06 -0.84 7.50
N SER A 272 14.32 -2.14 7.32
CA SER A 272 15.42 -2.83 7.99
C SER A 272 16.79 -2.23 7.65
N HIS A 273 17.00 -1.80 6.40
CA HIS A 273 18.20 -1.07 5.99
C HIS A 273 18.27 0.33 6.61
N LEU A 274 17.17 1.10 6.57
CA LEU A 274 17.15 2.46 7.12
C LEU A 274 17.29 2.47 8.65
N ARG A 275 16.82 1.41 9.33
CA ARG A 275 16.98 1.22 10.77
C ARG A 275 18.45 1.17 11.21
N THR A 276 19.38 0.77 10.34
CA THR A 276 20.82 0.73 10.69
C THR A 276 21.51 2.07 10.50
N GLN A 277 20.83 3.10 10.00
CA GLN A 277 21.43 4.40 9.77
C GLN A 277 21.67 5.15 11.09
N PRO A 278 22.78 5.90 11.21
CA PRO A 278 23.05 6.69 12.41
C PRO A 278 21.91 7.65 12.73
N GLY A 279 21.51 7.71 14.00
CA GLY A 279 20.43 8.58 14.45
C GLY A 279 19.02 8.01 14.26
N VAL A 280 18.86 6.75 13.81
CA VAL A 280 17.59 6.02 13.89
C VAL A 280 17.64 5.06 15.07
N THR A 281 16.75 5.26 16.05
CA THR A 281 16.62 4.42 17.25
C THR A 281 15.28 3.67 17.29
N HIS A 282 14.25 4.24 16.64
CA HIS A 282 12.92 3.67 16.54
C HIS A 282 12.37 3.75 15.13
N THR A 283 11.60 2.75 14.75
CA THR A 283 10.90 2.68 13.46
C THR A 283 9.43 2.42 13.72
N LEU A 284 8.57 3.30 13.23
CA LEU A 284 7.13 3.24 13.40
C LEU A 284 6.45 3.19 12.04
N ALA A 285 5.39 2.41 11.88
CA ALA A 285 4.60 2.37 10.67
C ALA A 285 3.20 2.97 10.89
N VAL A 286 2.73 3.77 9.94
CA VAL A 286 1.35 4.24 9.88
C VAL A 286 0.74 3.79 8.56
N GLY A 287 -0.50 3.32 8.61
CA GLY A 287 -1.27 2.94 7.45
C GLY A 287 -2.72 3.38 7.62
N ILE A 288 -3.29 3.99 6.59
CA ILE A 288 -4.60 4.61 6.60
C ILE A 288 -5.46 3.97 5.51
N SER A 289 -6.59 3.38 5.91
CA SER A 289 -7.53 2.70 5.01
C SER A 289 -6.87 1.48 4.34
N LEU A 290 -6.72 1.49 3.01
CA LEU A 290 -6.00 0.45 2.26
C LEU A 290 -4.62 0.16 2.86
N SER A 291 -3.88 1.20 3.24
CA SER A 291 -2.54 1.01 3.79
C SER A 291 -2.54 0.54 5.25
N GLY A 292 -3.64 0.75 5.99
CA GLY A 292 -3.87 0.10 7.29
C GLY A 292 -4.11 -1.41 7.12
N ARG A 293 -4.89 -1.80 6.11
CA ARG A 293 -5.06 -3.22 5.72
C ARG A 293 -3.75 -3.85 5.26
N PHE A 294 -2.88 -3.09 4.59
CA PHE A 294 -1.52 -3.54 4.26
C PHE A 294 -0.73 -3.88 5.52
N LEU A 295 -0.74 -3.02 6.55
CA LEU A 295 -0.03 -3.30 7.80
C LEU A 295 -0.56 -4.57 8.49
N ARG A 296 -1.88 -4.76 8.51
CA ARG A 296 -2.48 -5.99 9.06
C ARG A 296 -2.00 -7.24 8.31
N HIS A 297 -1.95 -7.20 6.98
CA HIS A 297 -1.45 -8.31 6.17
C HIS A 297 0.08 -8.49 6.30
N PHE A 298 0.85 -7.40 6.41
CA PHE A 298 2.29 -7.42 6.65
C PHE A 298 2.63 -8.18 7.95
N LEU A 299 1.83 -7.99 9.01
CA LEU A 299 1.98 -8.73 10.26
C LEU A 299 1.62 -10.21 10.11
N GLU A 300 0.48 -10.52 9.47
CA GLU A 300 0.08 -11.92 9.19
C GLU A 300 1.17 -12.70 8.44
N LEU A 301 1.77 -12.06 7.43
CA LEU A 301 2.86 -12.66 6.65
C LEU A 301 4.17 -12.80 7.44
N GLY A 302 4.24 -12.29 8.67
CA GLY A 302 5.45 -12.30 9.49
C GLY A 302 6.55 -11.36 8.99
N MET A 303 6.19 -10.38 8.16
CA MET A 303 7.16 -9.48 7.50
C MET A 303 7.79 -8.48 8.47
N ASN A 304 7.35 -8.41 9.74
CA ASN A 304 8.03 -7.62 10.76
C ASN A 304 9.34 -8.25 11.27
N ARG A 305 9.70 -9.43 10.75
CA ARG A 305 11.00 -10.07 10.91
C ARG A 305 11.76 -10.02 9.59
N ASP A 306 12.92 -9.37 9.58
CA ASP A 306 13.82 -9.40 8.43
C ASP A 306 14.50 -10.77 8.27
N GLU A 307 15.17 -11.03 7.14
CA GLU A 307 15.85 -12.32 6.89
C GLU A 307 17.01 -12.63 7.87
N GLY A 308 17.43 -11.63 8.67
CA GLY A 308 18.43 -11.79 9.73
C GLY A 308 17.79 -12.00 11.09
N GLY A 309 16.47 -12.18 11.17
CA GLY A 309 15.72 -12.35 12.40
C GLY A 309 15.47 -11.06 13.18
N ARG A 310 15.80 -9.88 12.63
CA ARG A 310 15.65 -8.60 13.33
C ARG A 310 14.24 -8.04 13.16
N ARG A 311 13.76 -7.35 14.20
CA ARG A 311 12.52 -6.59 14.15
C ARG A 311 12.63 -5.44 13.14
N VAL A 312 11.63 -5.30 12.28
CA VAL A 312 11.51 -4.19 11.32
C VAL A 312 10.94 -2.96 12.02
N PHE A 313 9.67 -2.99 12.41
CA PHE A 313 8.98 -1.90 13.12
C PHE A 313 8.87 -2.17 14.62
N ASP A 314 9.11 -1.15 15.44
CA ASP A 314 8.88 -1.18 16.88
C ASP A 314 7.41 -0.95 17.24
N GLY A 315 6.69 -0.20 16.40
CA GLY A 315 5.28 0.08 16.57
C GLY A 315 4.56 0.24 15.23
N VAL A 316 3.29 -0.17 15.18
CA VAL A 316 2.44 0.00 14.00
C VAL A 316 1.09 0.61 14.37
N LEU A 317 0.60 1.48 13.50
CA LEU A 317 -0.72 2.12 13.57
C LEU A 317 -1.53 1.82 12.31
N PRO A 318 -2.31 0.72 12.29
CA PRO A 318 -3.39 0.56 11.35
C PRO A 318 -4.55 1.49 11.76
N HIS A 319 -4.84 2.47 10.91
CA HIS A 319 -5.98 3.36 11.05
C HIS A 319 -7.03 3.03 9.99
N ILE A 320 -8.30 2.96 10.40
CA ILE A 320 -9.50 2.75 9.57
C ILE A 320 -9.38 1.55 8.61
N ALA A 321 -8.72 0.48 9.07
CA ALA A 321 -8.52 -0.73 8.29
C ALA A 321 -9.71 -1.72 8.40
N GLY A 322 -10.53 -1.57 9.44
CA GLY A 322 -11.46 -2.61 9.89
C GLY A 322 -10.71 -3.91 10.23
N ALA A 323 -11.40 -5.04 10.11
CA ALA A 323 -10.75 -6.34 10.25
C ALA A 323 -9.95 -6.77 9.00
N GLY A 324 -10.02 -5.97 7.94
CA GLY A 324 -9.55 -6.35 6.62
C GLY A 324 -8.04 -6.41 6.45
N LYS A 325 -7.67 -7.10 5.39
CA LYS A 325 -6.32 -7.22 4.84
C LYS A 325 -6.37 -6.88 3.35
N VAL A 326 -5.22 -6.89 2.69
CA VAL A 326 -5.15 -6.62 1.24
C VAL A 326 -4.94 -7.92 0.49
N PHE A 327 -5.77 -8.24 -0.51
CA PHE A 327 -5.49 -9.33 -1.43
C PHE A 327 -4.31 -8.94 -2.32
N GLY A 328 -3.11 -9.12 -1.77
CA GLY A 328 -1.85 -8.57 -2.27
C GLY A 328 -0.71 -9.57 -2.32
N ASN A 329 -0.88 -10.79 -1.80
CA ASN A 329 0.12 -11.85 -1.81
C ASN A 329 -0.48 -13.16 -2.35
N GLU A 330 -1.16 -13.05 -3.49
CA GLU A 330 -1.82 -14.17 -4.16
C GLU A 330 -1.58 -14.05 -5.67
N ALA A 331 -1.69 -15.16 -6.39
CA ALA A 331 -1.65 -15.12 -7.85
C ALA A 331 -2.79 -14.24 -8.38
N PHE A 332 -2.47 -13.32 -9.29
CA PHE A 332 -3.43 -12.34 -9.84
C PHE A 332 -4.08 -11.43 -8.79
N ALA A 333 -3.36 -11.10 -7.72
CA ALA A 333 -3.81 -10.20 -6.68
C ALA A 333 -4.14 -8.77 -7.17
N MET A 334 -5.31 -8.23 -6.83
CA MET A 334 -5.69 -6.84 -7.12
C MET A 334 -5.81 -6.01 -5.82
N PRO A 335 -4.68 -5.62 -5.18
CA PRO A 335 -4.72 -5.02 -3.84
C PRO A 335 -5.44 -3.67 -3.78
N PHE A 336 -5.74 -3.02 -4.90
CA PHE A 336 -6.48 -1.75 -4.97
C PHE A 336 -7.99 -1.88 -4.71
N ARG A 337 -8.54 -3.10 -4.79
CA ARG A 337 -9.97 -3.38 -4.64
C ARG A 337 -10.39 -3.43 -3.17
N THR A 338 -11.67 -3.19 -2.93
CA THR A 338 -12.24 -3.22 -1.59
C THR A 338 -13.73 -3.54 -1.68
N ALA A 339 -14.14 -4.52 -0.88
CA ALA A 339 -15.50 -4.98 -0.79
C ALA A 339 -16.39 -3.90 -0.17
N THR A 340 -17.56 -3.70 -0.77
CA THR A 340 -18.63 -2.85 -0.23
C THR A 340 -19.93 -3.65 -0.22
N GLN A 341 -21.00 -3.03 0.27
CA GLN A 341 -22.33 -3.64 0.23
C GLN A 341 -22.80 -3.92 -1.20
N HIS A 342 -22.46 -3.06 -2.16
CA HIS A 342 -22.96 -3.13 -3.54
C HIS A 342 -21.97 -3.80 -4.49
N GLU A 343 -20.77 -3.23 -4.61
CA GLU A 343 -19.69 -3.69 -5.49
C GLU A 343 -18.60 -4.42 -4.69
N ASP A 344 -17.85 -5.29 -5.37
CA ASP A 344 -16.76 -6.08 -4.84
C ASP A 344 -17.17 -6.94 -3.63
N ARG A 345 -18.46 -7.23 -3.42
CA ARG A 345 -18.98 -7.85 -2.18
C ARG A 345 -18.30 -9.16 -1.81
N SER A 346 -17.88 -9.94 -2.81
CA SER A 346 -17.17 -11.22 -2.64
C SER A 346 -15.66 -11.11 -2.87
N TYR A 347 -15.12 -9.89 -3.00
CA TYR A 347 -13.70 -9.69 -3.11
C TYR A 347 -13.01 -10.03 -1.77
N PRO A 348 -11.92 -10.81 -1.78
CA PRO A 348 -11.25 -11.22 -0.55
C PRO A 348 -10.60 -10.03 0.15
N GLU A 349 -11.30 -9.47 1.12
CA GLU A 349 -10.81 -8.39 1.99
C GLU A 349 -10.74 -8.83 3.45
N ASN A 350 -11.68 -9.66 3.90
CA ASN A 350 -11.80 -10.12 5.28
C ASN A 350 -11.64 -11.64 5.34
N TRP A 351 -10.56 -12.12 5.94
CA TRP A 351 -10.34 -13.54 6.23
C TRP A 351 -9.63 -13.71 7.58
N PRO A 352 -9.88 -14.80 8.33
CA PRO A 352 -9.18 -15.07 9.58
C PRO A 352 -7.67 -15.30 9.33
N PRO A 353 -6.80 -15.04 10.33
CA PRO A 353 -7.12 -14.43 11.62
C PRO A 353 -7.49 -12.94 11.49
N TYR A 354 -8.43 -12.50 12.34
CA TYR A 354 -8.89 -11.12 12.42
C TYR A 354 -8.27 -10.35 13.59
N GLY A 355 -8.07 -11.02 14.73
CA GLY A 355 -7.45 -10.43 15.92
C GLY A 355 -5.93 -10.61 15.96
N TYR A 356 -5.31 -10.00 16.96
CA TYR A 356 -3.87 -10.07 17.17
C TYR A 356 -3.43 -11.25 18.06
N GLY A 357 -4.33 -11.84 18.84
CA GLY A 357 -4.04 -12.96 19.75
C GLY A 357 -4.09 -14.33 19.06
N SER A 358 -3.40 -15.33 19.62
CA SER A 358 -3.18 -16.63 18.98
C SER A 358 -4.46 -17.49 18.80
N PRO A 359 -4.73 -18.04 17.59
CA PRO A 359 -4.06 -17.75 16.32
C PRO A 359 -4.42 -16.34 15.83
N GLY A 360 -3.40 -15.52 15.52
CA GLY A 360 -3.56 -14.09 15.30
C GLY A 360 -2.58 -13.50 14.30
N LEU A 361 -2.69 -12.18 14.10
CA LEU A 361 -1.74 -11.42 13.27
C LEU A 361 -0.34 -11.33 13.89
N LEU A 362 -0.20 -11.54 15.21
CA LEU A 362 1.09 -11.54 15.90
C LEU A 362 1.62 -12.96 16.08
N ARG A 363 2.95 -13.10 16.04
CA ARG A 363 3.64 -14.40 16.07
C ARG A 363 3.92 -14.91 17.48
N GLY A 364 3.86 -14.03 18.49
CA GLY A 364 4.27 -14.32 19.85
C GLY A 364 5.79 -14.35 20.04
N ASP A 365 6.56 -13.68 19.17
CA ASP A 365 8.03 -13.65 19.24
C ASP A 365 8.58 -12.21 19.37
N ALA A 366 9.91 -12.08 19.54
CA ALA A 366 10.56 -10.78 19.78
C ALA A 366 10.42 -9.78 18.63
N THR A 367 9.91 -10.21 17.47
CA THR A 367 9.69 -9.36 16.30
C THR A 367 8.28 -8.78 16.26
N ASP A 368 7.37 -9.15 17.16
CA ASP A 368 6.07 -8.47 17.23
C ASP A 368 6.22 -6.99 17.61
N PRO A 369 5.55 -6.06 16.90
CA PRO A 369 5.55 -4.65 17.24
C PRO A 369 4.54 -4.34 18.36
N LEU A 370 4.66 -3.16 18.96
CA LEU A 370 3.52 -2.56 19.64
C LEU A 370 2.46 -2.16 18.60
N VAL A 371 1.19 -2.38 18.92
CA VAL A 371 0.09 -2.08 18.00
C VAL A 371 -0.88 -1.11 18.64
N ILE A 372 -1.15 -0.02 17.95
CA ILE A 372 -2.36 0.78 18.18
C ILE A 372 -3.22 0.64 16.94
N GLU A 373 -4.35 -0.04 17.03
CA GLU A 373 -5.36 -0.03 15.98
C GLU A 373 -6.42 1.00 16.33
N SER A 374 -6.83 1.80 15.34
CA SER A 374 -7.96 2.72 15.49
C SER A 374 -8.92 2.61 14.33
N ASN A 375 -10.21 2.52 14.63
CA ASN A 375 -11.28 2.42 13.66
C ASN A 375 -12.35 3.47 13.95
N THR A 376 -13.09 3.90 12.94
CA THR A 376 -14.27 4.76 13.13
C THR A 376 -15.54 3.93 13.17
N ALA A 377 -16.69 4.58 13.35
CA ALA A 377 -17.99 3.92 13.24
C ALA A 377 -18.18 3.26 11.87
N THR A 378 -17.66 3.84 10.78
CA THR A 378 -17.75 3.22 9.45
C THR A 378 -17.08 1.85 9.41
N GLU A 379 -15.87 1.70 9.95
CA GLU A 379 -15.17 0.42 9.90
C GLU A 379 -15.84 -0.62 10.79
N TYR A 380 -16.41 -0.16 11.91
CA TYR A 380 -17.17 -1.02 12.81
C TYR A 380 -18.39 -1.63 12.11
N TRP A 381 -19.17 -0.82 11.41
CA TRP A 381 -20.40 -1.26 10.75
C TRP A 381 -20.21 -1.88 9.37
N GLN A 382 -19.19 -1.46 8.62
CA GLN A 382 -19.03 -1.84 7.20
C GLN A 382 -17.76 -2.66 6.91
N LYS A 383 -16.77 -2.65 7.80
CA LYS A 383 -15.47 -3.32 7.60
C LYS A 383 -15.14 -4.35 8.68
N GLY A 384 -16.16 -4.80 9.42
CA GLY A 384 -16.06 -5.90 10.38
C GLY A 384 -15.09 -5.63 11.52
N ALA A 385 -14.86 -4.37 11.91
CA ALA A 385 -13.87 -4.06 12.95
C ALA A 385 -14.14 -4.78 14.29
N SER A 386 -15.40 -5.17 14.59
CA SER A 386 -15.72 -6.00 15.75
C SER A 386 -14.93 -7.32 15.78
N LEU A 387 -14.64 -7.93 14.62
CA LEU A 387 -13.89 -9.19 14.51
C LEU A 387 -12.44 -9.07 15.00
N VAL A 388 -11.90 -7.85 15.15
CA VAL A 388 -10.55 -7.64 15.67
C VAL A 388 -10.47 -7.96 17.16
N HIS A 389 -11.59 -7.81 17.90
CA HIS A 389 -11.65 -7.96 19.35
C HIS A 389 -12.77 -8.90 19.82
N THR A 390 -13.31 -9.73 18.93
CA THR A 390 -14.31 -10.76 19.27
C THR A 390 -13.82 -12.14 18.82
N ASP A 391 -14.21 -13.17 19.57
CA ASP A 391 -13.98 -14.55 19.19
C ASP A 391 -15.02 -15.06 18.17
N ALA A 392 -14.87 -16.30 17.72
CA ALA A 392 -15.80 -16.90 16.75
C ALA A 392 -17.23 -17.10 17.29
N ALA A 393 -17.42 -17.06 18.61
CA ALA A 393 -18.73 -17.11 19.26
C ALA A 393 -19.35 -15.71 19.46
N GLY A 394 -18.61 -14.63 19.15
CA GLY A 394 -19.03 -13.25 19.30
C GLY A 394 -18.79 -12.68 20.71
N ALA A 395 -18.04 -13.37 21.57
CA ALA A 395 -17.63 -12.84 22.87
C ALA A 395 -16.37 -11.98 22.75
N ASP A 396 -16.14 -11.10 23.73
CA ASP A 396 -14.93 -10.26 23.75
C ASP A 396 -13.66 -11.11 23.84
N ALA A 397 -12.75 -10.90 22.89
CA ALA A 397 -11.44 -11.53 22.87
C ALA A 397 -10.42 -10.64 23.60
N ALA A 398 -9.57 -11.26 24.43
CA ALA A 398 -8.49 -10.55 25.09
C ALA A 398 -7.46 -10.05 24.07
N LEU A 399 -7.11 -8.76 24.14
CA LEU A 399 -6.03 -8.21 23.35
C LEU A 399 -4.67 -8.61 23.95
N PRO A 400 -3.66 -8.97 23.12
CA PRO A 400 -2.31 -9.19 23.59
C PRO A 400 -1.75 -7.96 24.33
N PRO A 401 -0.82 -8.11 25.30
CA PRO A 401 -0.33 -7.01 26.14
C PRO A 401 0.20 -5.79 25.37
N GLY A 402 0.81 -6.00 24.20
CA GLY A 402 1.36 -4.96 23.32
C GLY A 402 0.37 -4.32 22.36
N VAL A 403 -0.92 -4.68 22.44
CA VAL A 403 -1.96 -4.25 21.50
C VAL A 403 -2.97 -3.37 22.21
N ARG A 404 -3.36 -2.26 21.57
CA ARG A 404 -4.48 -1.41 21.96
C ARG A 404 -5.38 -1.20 20.75
N MET A 405 -6.68 -1.31 20.96
CA MET A 405 -7.68 -1.03 19.94
C MET A 405 -8.58 0.11 20.41
N ASN A 406 -8.83 1.07 19.53
CA ASN A 406 -9.65 2.24 19.82
C ASN A 406 -10.76 2.38 18.78
N LEU A 407 -11.96 2.74 19.23
CA LEU A 407 -13.08 3.14 18.38
C LEU A 407 -13.28 4.66 18.51
N VAL A 408 -13.17 5.37 17.39
CA VAL A 408 -13.55 6.77 17.29
C VAL A 408 -15.01 6.84 16.86
N ALA A 409 -15.91 6.89 17.85
CA ALA A 409 -17.34 6.83 17.64
C ALA A 409 -17.88 8.05 16.85
N GLY A 410 -18.91 7.82 16.03
CA GLY A 410 -19.62 8.87 15.31
C GLY A 410 -18.90 9.47 14.10
N LEU A 411 -17.70 8.99 13.75
CA LEU A 411 -16.97 9.44 12.56
C LEU A 411 -17.18 8.53 11.35
N GLN A 412 -17.10 9.15 10.16
CA GLN A 412 -17.04 8.49 8.86
C GLN A 412 -15.61 7.99 8.54
N HIS A 413 -15.47 7.06 7.59
CA HIS A 413 -14.18 6.51 7.14
C HIS A 413 -13.07 7.55 6.95
N GLY A 414 -13.36 8.63 6.20
CA GLY A 414 -12.43 9.72 5.90
C GLY A 414 -12.71 11.01 6.67
N GLY A 415 -13.28 10.92 7.88
CA GLY A 415 -13.71 12.11 8.62
C GLY A 415 -12.53 13.01 9.00
N HIS A 416 -12.52 14.24 8.49
CA HIS A 416 -11.56 15.26 8.89
C HIS A 416 -12.26 16.39 9.64
N ALA A 417 -11.55 17.09 10.53
CA ALA A 417 -12.11 18.21 11.29
C ALA A 417 -12.65 19.34 10.39
N SER A 418 -12.18 19.42 9.13
CA SER A 418 -12.64 20.36 8.11
C SER A 418 -13.80 19.86 7.25
N THR A 419 -14.23 18.60 7.40
CA THR A 419 -15.38 18.09 6.64
C THR A 419 -16.65 18.81 7.09
N PRO A 420 -17.40 19.47 6.19
CA PRO A 420 -18.67 20.09 6.54
C PRO A 420 -19.61 19.05 7.14
N GLY A 421 -20.27 19.39 8.26
CA GLY A 421 -21.28 18.53 8.88
C GLY A 421 -22.59 18.43 8.09
N THR A 422 -22.59 18.84 6.82
CA THR A 422 -23.73 18.70 5.92
C THR A 422 -24.05 17.21 5.81
N PRO A 423 -25.26 16.77 6.17
CA PRO A 423 -25.68 15.40 5.89
C PRO A 423 -25.40 15.12 4.42
N GLY A 424 -24.60 14.08 4.14
CA GLY A 424 -24.45 13.62 2.76
C GLY A 424 -25.84 13.41 2.18
N ASN A 425 -26.02 13.65 0.89
CA ASN A 425 -27.31 13.37 0.26
C ASN A 425 -27.63 11.89 0.50
N CYS A 426 -28.59 11.60 1.39
CA CYS A 426 -29.25 10.30 1.52
C CYS A 426 -30.13 10.03 0.28
N ALA A 427 -29.62 10.34 -0.91
CA ALA A 427 -30.26 10.14 -2.20
C ALA A 427 -29.90 8.76 -2.79
N ALA A 428 -29.29 7.87 -2.00
CA ALA A 428 -29.01 6.50 -2.37
C ALA A 428 -29.79 5.55 -1.44
N PRO A 429 -30.99 5.10 -1.85
CA PRO A 429 -31.70 4.01 -1.19
C PRO A 429 -31.02 2.64 -1.40
#